data_AF-R1FDJ6-F1
#
_entry.id   AF-R1FDJ6-F1
#
_cell.length_a   1.000
_cell.length_b   1.000
_cell.length_c   1.000
_cell.angle_alpha   90.00
_cell.angle_beta   90.00
_cell.angle_gamma   90.00
#
_symmetry.space_group_name_H-M   'P 1'
#
loop_
_entity.id
_entity.type
_entity.pdbx_description
1 polymer ?
#
loop_
_entity_poly.entity_id
_entity_poly.type
_entity_poly.pdbx_seq_one_letter_code
_entity_poly.pdbx_strand_id
1 'polypeptide(L)'
;DHSEYVHRVGRTARLGQQGRALLFLQPSERGYLELLQGAGVSLDELKFASVQQALCGRNATSRDVYMTELALQKQLEATVATEPLLHGLAAGAYQSFLRAYSAHSKAEKRVLHVSQLHLGHLAKSFALQETPSLISRQQAKRRQVAPSAAAKRRKPSHLHQLAAYSGGGKAKGGGGKQGSGAGGAQRALKEQRSTADGAAQRRREAHNAVSEFSAALD
;
A
#
# COMPACT_ATOMS: atom_id res chain seq x y z
N ASP A 1 3.90 1.86 6.29
CA ASP A 1 4.35 0.69 7.06
C ASP A 1 4.69 -0.41 6.07
N HIS A 2 5.92 -0.94 6.08
CA HIS A 2 6.35 -2.04 5.22
C HIS A 2 5.45 -3.27 5.41
N SER A 3 4.86 -3.42 6.60
CA SER A 3 3.90 -4.47 6.93
C SER A 3 2.63 -4.34 6.09
N GLU A 4 2.21 -3.11 5.79
CA GLU A 4 1.10 -2.85 4.87
C GLU A 4 1.44 -3.32 3.45
N TYR A 5 2.66 -3.08 2.97
CA TYR A 5 3.09 -3.59 1.67
C TYR A 5 3.00 -5.13 1.60
N VAL A 6 3.47 -5.84 2.63
CA VAL A 6 3.35 -7.31 2.72
C VAL A 6 1.88 -7.75 2.64
N HIS A 7 0.98 -7.07 3.34
CA HIS A 7 -0.46 -7.37 3.27
C HIS A 7 -1.09 -7.06 1.90
N ARG A 8 -0.57 -6.06 1.18
CA ARG A 8 -1.03 -5.69 -0.17
C ARG A 8 -0.60 -6.73 -1.19
N VAL A 9 0.65 -7.19 -1.17
CA VAL A 9 1.09 -8.26 -2.08
C VAL A 9 0.43 -9.59 -1.75
N GLY A 10 0.12 -9.86 -0.47
CA GLY A 10 -0.71 -11.01 -0.06
C GLY A 10 -2.17 -10.97 -0.54
N ARG A 11 -2.58 -9.95 -1.30
CA ARG A 11 -3.87 -9.95 -2.02
C ARG A 11 -3.82 -10.80 -3.30
N THR A 12 -2.64 -10.99 -3.89
CA THR A 12 -2.43 -11.90 -5.02
C THR A 12 -2.05 -13.31 -4.53
N ALA A 13 -1.85 -14.26 -5.45
CA ALA A 13 -1.35 -15.61 -5.18
C ALA A 13 -2.13 -16.40 -4.10
N ARG A 14 -3.47 -16.31 -4.12
CA ARG A 14 -4.35 -16.96 -3.12
C ARG A 14 -4.73 -18.37 -3.54
N LEU A 15 -5.09 -19.20 -2.57
CA LEU A 15 -5.60 -20.56 -2.80
C LEU A 15 -4.66 -21.42 -3.66
N GLY A 16 -3.35 -21.34 -3.40
CA GLY A 16 -2.33 -22.09 -4.12
C GLY A 16 -2.03 -21.57 -5.54
N GLN A 17 -2.65 -20.48 -5.97
CA GLN A 17 -2.35 -19.84 -7.25
C GLN A 17 -1.07 -19.01 -7.16
N GLN A 18 -0.39 -18.85 -8.29
CA GLN A 18 0.74 -17.94 -8.41
C GLN A 18 0.25 -16.51 -8.64
N GLY A 19 1.06 -15.53 -8.24
CA GLY A 19 0.74 -14.13 -8.40
C GLY A 19 2.00 -13.28 -8.41
N ARG A 20 1.97 -12.17 -9.15
CA ARG A 20 3.09 -11.22 -9.24
C ARG A 20 2.62 -9.85 -8.77
N ALA A 21 3.51 -9.12 -8.12
CA ALA A 21 3.31 -7.73 -7.75
C ALA A 21 4.52 -6.92 -8.24
N LEU A 22 4.25 -5.71 -8.71
CA LEU A 22 5.29 -4.77 -9.14
C LEU A 22 5.35 -3.61 -8.15
N LEU A 23 6.57 -3.24 -7.78
CA LEU A 23 6.87 -2.09 -6.94
C LEU A 23 7.69 -1.10 -7.76
N PHE A 24 7.16 0.10 -7.94
CA PHE A 24 7.90 1.22 -8.55
C PHE A 24 8.54 2.03 -7.43
N LEU A 25 9.85 2.25 -7.53
CA LEU A 25 10.62 3.06 -6.59
C LEU A 25 11.33 4.18 -7.35
N GLN A 26 11.36 5.37 -6.76
CA GLN A 26 12.25 6.42 -7.20
C GLN A 26 13.69 6.11 -6.76
N PRO A 27 14.71 6.66 -7.44
CA PRO A 27 16.11 6.45 -7.05
C PRO A 27 16.40 6.80 -5.58
N SER A 28 15.75 7.85 -5.05
CA SER A 28 15.84 8.26 -3.64
C SER A 28 15.26 7.25 -2.65
N GLU A 29 14.38 6.37 -3.11
CA GLU A 29 13.62 5.44 -2.27
C GLU A 29 14.24 4.04 -2.23
N ARG A 30 15.41 3.86 -2.87
CA ARG A 30 16.05 2.55 -3.01
C ARG A 30 16.31 1.85 -1.66
N GLY A 31 16.54 2.62 -0.60
CA GLY A 31 16.68 2.09 0.77
C GLY A 31 15.42 1.37 1.30
N TYR A 32 14.28 1.50 0.64
CA TYR A 32 13.05 0.81 1.02
C TYR A 32 13.17 -0.70 0.76
N LEU A 33 14.03 -1.09 -0.19
CA LEU A 33 14.34 -2.49 -0.46
C LEU A 33 14.92 -3.21 0.76
N GLU A 34 15.80 -2.54 1.51
CA GLU A 34 16.41 -3.11 2.72
C GLU A 34 15.37 -3.36 3.81
N LEU A 35 14.39 -2.47 3.94
CA LEU A 35 13.27 -2.64 4.88
C LEU A 35 12.40 -3.84 4.50
N LEU A 36 12.14 -4.03 3.20
CA LEU A 36 11.35 -5.16 2.70
C LEU A 36 12.10 -6.49 2.82
N GLN A 37 13.40 -6.51 2.52
CA GLN A 37 14.24 -7.68 2.70
C GLN A 37 14.33 -8.08 4.18
N GLY A 38 14.45 -7.11 5.08
CA GLY A 38 14.40 -7.34 6.53
C GLY A 38 13.07 -7.94 7.01
N ALA A 39 11.97 -7.70 6.27
CA ALA A 39 10.67 -8.32 6.51
C ALA A 39 10.48 -9.68 5.82
N GLY A 40 11.52 -10.23 5.19
CA GLY A 40 11.50 -11.54 4.53
C GLY A 40 10.91 -11.54 3.12
N VAL A 41 10.83 -10.38 2.46
CA VAL A 41 10.34 -10.27 1.09
C VAL A 41 11.51 -10.40 0.10
N SER A 42 11.47 -11.42 -0.75
CA SER A 42 12.37 -11.54 -1.91
C SER A 42 11.88 -10.66 -3.06
N LEU A 43 12.78 -9.89 -3.66
CA LEU A 43 12.47 -8.93 -4.73
C LEU A 43 13.43 -9.15 -5.90
N ASP A 44 12.88 -9.27 -7.10
CA ASP A 44 13.63 -9.34 -8.34
C ASP A 44 13.64 -7.97 -9.02
N GLU A 45 14.83 -7.46 -9.39
CA GLU A 45 14.94 -6.16 -10.06
C GLU A 45 14.53 -6.28 -11.54
N LEU A 46 13.51 -5.51 -11.92
CA LEU A 46 13.10 -5.36 -13.32
C LEU A 46 13.64 -4.03 -13.86
N LYS A 47 14.54 -4.09 -14.86
CA LYS A 47 15.10 -2.90 -15.48
C LYS A 47 14.03 -2.12 -16.22
N PHE A 48 13.96 -0.81 -15.98
CA PHE A 48 12.98 0.06 -16.63
C PHE A 48 13.08 0.03 -18.16
N ALA A 49 14.29 -0.04 -18.71
CA ALA A 49 14.53 -0.19 -20.16
C ALA A 49 13.82 -1.41 -20.76
N SER A 50 13.79 -2.54 -20.03
CA SER A 50 13.09 -3.75 -20.48
C SER A 50 11.57 -3.55 -20.51
N VAL A 51 11.03 -2.79 -19.56
CA VAL A 51 9.60 -2.43 -19.52
C VAL A 51 9.25 -1.49 -20.68
N GLN A 52 10.06 -0.45 -20.89
CA GLN A 52 9.88 0.49 -22.01
C GLN A 52 9.88 -0.22 -23.36
N GLN A 53 10.84 -1.14 -23.57
CA GLN A 53 10.92 -1.93 -24.79
C GLN A 53 9.69 -2.82 -24.98
N ALA A 54 9.20 -3.45 -23.91
CA ALA A 54 8.00 -4.29 -23.97
C ALA A 54 6.75 -3.48 -24.33
N LEU A 55 6.64 -2.23 -23.87
CA LEU A 55 5.51 -1.34 -24.16
C LEU A 55 5.58 -0.72 -25.56
N CYS A 56 6.77 -0.36 -26.04
CA CYS A 56 6.95 0.30 -27.34
C CYS A 56 7.11 -0.69 -28.51
N GLY A 57 7.33 -1.97 -28.21
CA GLY A 57 7.49 -3.05 -29.20
C GLY A 57 8.91 -3.60 -29.25
N ARG A 58 9.05 -4.89 -29.60
CA ARG A 58 10.32 -5.66 -29.56
C ARG A 58 11.46 -5.02 -30.38
N ASN A 59 11.14 -4.24 -31.42
CA ASN A 59 12.14 -3.62 -32.31
C ASN A 59 12.18 -2.08 -32.20
N ALA A 60 11.54 -1.49 -31.17
CA ALA A 60 11.58 -0.05 -30.97
C ALA A 60 13.02 0.40 -30.69
N THR A 61 13.48 1.43 -31.39
CA THR A 61 14.77 2.06 -31.09
C THR A 61 14.65 2.94 -29.85
N SER A 62 15.78 3.35 -29.25
CA SER A 62 15.78 4.32 -28.14
C SER A 62 15.08 5.63 -28.51
N ARG A 63 15.14 6.02 -29.79
CA ARG A 63 14.42 7.19 -30.31
C ARG A 63 12.90 6.97 -30.27
N ASP A 64 12.43 5.79 -30.69
CA ASP A 64 11.00 5.48 -30.73
C ASP A 64 10.39 5.45 -29.33
N VAL A 65 11.12 4.86 -28.37
CA VAL A 65 10.72 4.87 -26.94
C VAL A 65 10.59 6.31 -26.46
N TYR A 66 11.63 7.14 -26.65
CA TYR A 66 11.61 8.53 -26.24
C TYR A 66 10.45 9.33 -26.87
N MET A 67 10.20 9.15 -28.17
CA MET A 67 9.11 9.82 -28.87
C MET A 67 7.74 9.39 -28.33
N THR A 68 7.58 8.10 -28.01
CA THR A 68 6.35 7.56 -27.43
C THR A 68 6.09 8.13 -26.04
N GLU A 69 7.11 8.17 -25.19
CA GLU A 69 7.00 8.77 -23.84
C GLU A 69 6.66 10.26 -23.91
N LEU A 70 7.33 10.99 -24.79
CA LEU A 70 7.07 12.42 -24.99
C LEU A 70 5.65 12.67 -25.51
N ALA A 71 5.19 11.86 -26.47
CA ALA A 71 3.83 11.95 -27.00
C ALA A 71 2.78 11.67 -25.92
N LEU A 72 2.97 10.60 -25.13
CA LEU A 72 2.09 10.24 -24.03
C LEU A 72 2.03 11.35 -22.98
N GLN A 73 3.20 11.87 -22.55
CA GLN A 73 3.28 12.95 -21.58
C GLN A 73 2.54 14.20 -22.06
N LYS A 74 2.76 14.60 -23.32
CA LYS A 74 2.07 15.76 -23.92
C LYS A 74 0.56 15.56 -23.98
N GLN A 75 0.10 14.37 -24.35
CA GLN A 75 -1.33 14.06 -24.43
C GLN A 75 -2.00 14.14 -23.05
N LEU A 76 -1.37 13.56 -22.02
CA LEU A 76 -1.88 13.61 -20.65
C LEU A 76 -1.96 15.05 -20.13
N GLU A 77 -0.91 15.84 -20.34
CA GLU A 77 -0.88 17.24 -19.94
C GLU A 77 -1.92 18.08 -20.65
N ALA A 78 -2.06 17.92 -21.97
CA ALA A 78 -3.09 18.63 -22.73
C ALA A 78 -4.49 18.27 -22.24
N THR A 79 -4.75 17.00 -21.94
CA THR A 79 -6.03 16.52 -21.43
C THR A 79 -6.34 17.13 -20.06
N VAL A 80 -5.36 17.10 -19.13
CA VAL A 80 -5.53 17.66 -17.79
C VAL A 80 -5.64 19.19 -17.81
N ALA A 81 -4.92 19.88 -18.69
CA ALA A 81 -5.00 21.33 -18.83
C ALA A 81 -6.33 21.80 -19.43
N THR A 82 -6.92 21.02 -20.34
CA THR A 82 -8.17 21.38 -21.03
C THR A 82 -9.40 21.23 -20.13
N GLU A 83 -9.40 20.22 -19.25
CA GLU A 83 -10.56 19.88 -18.43
C GLU A 83 -10.40 20.38 -16.98
N PRO A 84 -11.14 21.42 -16.52
CA PRO A 84 -10.95 22.02 -15.20
C PRO A 84 -11.21 21.04 -14.04
N LEU A 85 -12.12 20.09 -14.22
CA LEU A 85 -12.39 19.07 -13.21
C LEU A 85 -11.19 18.13 -13.04
N LEU A 86 -10.60 17.66 -14.14
CA LEU A 86 -9.41 16.81 -14.12
C LEU A 86 -8.20 17.55 -13.57
N HIS A 87 -7.97 18.80 -13.98
CA HIS A 87 -6.93 19.64 -13.39
C HIS A 87 -7.07 19.73 -11.87
N GLY A 88 -8.30 19.97 -11.42
CA GLY A 88 -8.61 20.07 -10.00
C GLY A 88 -8.39 18.76 -9.22
N LEU A 89 -8.65 17.61 -9.83
CA LEU A 89 -8.39 16.30 -9.25
C LEU A 89 -6.90 15.98 -9.22
N ALA A 90 -6.17 16.28 -10.30
CA ALA A 90 -4.73 16.09 -10.40
C ALA A 90 -3.97 16.91 -9.35
N ALA A 91 -4.31 18.19 -9.17
CA ALA A 91 -3.75 19.03 -8.12
C ALA A 91 -4.06 18.49 -6.70
N GLY A 92 -5.27 17.94 -6.51
CA GLY A 92 -5.65 17.28 -5.27
C GLY A 92 -4.88 16.00 -4.98
N ALA A 93 -4.68 15.17 -6.02
CA ALA A 93 -3.92 13.93 -5.94
C ALA A 93 -2.44 14.20 -5.64
N TYR A 94 -1.83 15.18 -6.31
CA TYR A 94 -0.46 15.65 -6.04
C TYR A 94 -0.27 16.04 -4.56
N GLN A 95 -1.17 16.87 -4.01
CA GLN A 95 -1.10 17.23 -2.60
C GLN A 95 -1.32 16.05 -1.66
N SER A 96 -2.25 15.15 -2.02
CA SER A 96 -2.52 13.96 -1.22
C SER A 96 -1.30 13.04 -1.17
N PHE A 97 -0.60 12.90 -2.29
CA PHE A 97 0.64 12.15 -2.39
C PHE A 97 1.73 12.73 -1.48
N LEU A 98 1.98 14.04 -1.54
CA LEU A 98 2.95 14.69 -0.63
C LEU A 98 2.60 14.53 0.85
N ARG A 99 1.30 14.60 1.19
CA ARG A 99 0.83 14.35 2.55
C ARG A 99 1.06 12.91 2.98
N ALA A 100 0.89 11.94 2.08
CA ALA A 100 1.14 10.53 2.38
C ALA A 100 2.62 10.31 2.77
N TYR A 101 3.57 10.94 2.07
CA TYR A 101 5.00 10.87 2.44
C TYR A 101 5.27 11.42 3.84
N SER A 102 4.55 12.47 4.23
CA SER A 102 4.66 13.05 5.57
C SER A 102 4.05 12.19 6.67
N ALA A 103 3.17 11.24 6.31
CA ALA A 103 2.43 10.39 7.24
C ALA A 103 3.17 9.10 7.63
N HIS A 104 4.29 8.77 6.98
CA HIS A 104 5.08 7.58 7.30
C HIS A 104 5.62 7.57 8.73
N SER A 105 5.89 6.37 9.25
CA SER A 105 6.48 6.18 10.57
C SER A 105 7.92 6.72 10.60
N LYS A 106 8.48 6.97 11.79
CA LYS A 106 9.85 7.51 11.93
C LYS A 106 10.92 6.61 11.28
N ALA A 107 10.72 5.30 11.30
CA ALA A 107 11.65 4.34 10.69
C ALA A 107 11.67 4.47 9.17
N GLU A 108 10.49 4.56 8.55
CA GLU A 108 10.33 4.66 7.10
C GLU A 108 10.68 6.04 6.56
N LYS A 109 10.43 7.10 7.34
CA LYS A 109 10.73 8.50 6.97
C LYS A 109 12.19 8.76 6.65
N ARG A 110 13.11 7.89 7.06
CA ARG A 110 14.53 7.99 6.67
C ARG A 110 14.72 7.78 5.16
N VAL A 111 13.87 6.95 4.57
CA VAL A 111 13.89 6.61 3.14
C VAL A 111 12.79 7.37 2.38
N LEU A 112 11.56 7.37 2.91
CA LEU A 112 10.39 7.98 2.27
C LEU A 112 10.15 9.40 2.79
N HIS A 113 11.12 10.30 2.55
CA HIS A 113 11.03 11.68 2.99
C HIS A 113 10.65 12.64 1.87
N VAL A 114 9.72 13.56 2.13
CA VAL A 114 9.28 14.57 1.13
C VAL A 114 10.43 15.42 0.61
N SER A 115 11.42 15.74 1.44
CA SER A 115 12.56 16.56 1.02
C SER A 115 13.48 15.87 0.01
N GLN A 116 13.42 14.55 -0.10
CA GLN A 116 14.20 13.79 -1.08
C GLN A 116 13.46 13.72 -2.44
N LEU A 117 12.23 14.21 -2.50
CA LEU A 117 11.43 14.24 -3.73
C LEU A 117 11.67 15.51 -4.53
N HIS A 118 11.87 15.34 -5.84
CA HIS A 118 11.87 16.47 -6.76
C HIS A 118 10.44 16.91 -7.08
N LEU A 119 9.94 17.91 -6.34
CA LEU A 119 8.55 18.39 -6.43
C LEU A 119 8.10 18.78 -7.85
N GLY A 120 9.02 19.26 -8.70
CA GLY A 120 8.76 19.56 -10.11
C GLY A 120 8.46 18.33 -10.96
N HIS A 121 9.38 17.35 -11.02
CA HIS A 121 9.14 16.06 -11.71
C HIS A 121 7.90 15.34 -11.17
N LEU A 122 7.66 15.42 -9.86
CA LEU A 122 6.45 14.84 -9.29
C LEU A 122 5.20 15.57 -9.79
N ALA A 123 5.18 16.91 -9.86
CA ALA A 123 4.05 17.63 -10.46
C ALA A 123 3.82 17.20 -11.92
N LYS A 124 4.91 17.03 -12.67
CA LYS A 124 4.88 16.54 -14.06
C LYS A 124 4.27 15.13 -14.18
N SER A 125 4.50 14.23 -13.23
CA SER A 125 3.90 12.89 -13.25
C SER A 125 2.39 12.88 -12.98
N PHE A 126 1.85 13.94 -12.38
CA PHE A 126 0.40 14.20 -12.30
C PHE A 126 -0.13 15.02 -13.49
N ALA A 127 0.68 15.18 -14.55
CA ALA A 127 0.37 15.96 -15.74
C ALA A 127 0.05 17.44 -15.46
N LEU A 128 0.61 17.99 -14.39
CA LEU A 128 0.51 19.41 -14.04
C LEU A 128 1.66 20.19 -14.68
N GLN A 129 1.34 21.28 -15.35
CA GLN A 129 2.32 22.16 -16.02
C GLN A 129 2.78 23.32 -15.13
N GLU A 130 2.06 23.57 -14.06
CA GLU A 130 2.31 24.68 -13.13
C GLU A 130 3.45 24.35 -12.17
N THR A 131 4.06 25.40 -11.60
CA THR A 131 5.08 25.20 -10.56
C THR A 131 4.45 24.65 -9.27
N PRO A 132 5.17 23.84 -8.48
CA PRO A 132 4.69 23.28 -7.21
C PRO A 132 4.07 24.31 -6.24
N SER A 133 4.62 25.53 -6.22
CA SER A 133 4.14 26.65 -5.41
C SER A 133 2.78 27.17 -5.87
N LEU A 134 2.54 27.22 -7.18
CA LEU A 134 1.27 27.67 -7.76
C LEU A 134 0.16 26.64 -7.50
N ILE A 135 0.45 25.36 -7.73
CA ILE A 135 -0.48 24.24 -7.47
C ILE A 135 -0.94 24.29 -6.01
N SER A 136 0.00 24.47 -5.08
CA SER A 136 -0.28 24.58 -3.64
C SER A 136 -1.21 25.74 -3.31
N ARG A 137 -0.97 26.91 -3.92
CA ARG A 137 -1.76 28.12 -3.70
C ARG A 137 -3.18 28.01 -4.26
N GLN A 138 -3.33 27.49 -5.47
CA GLN A 138 -4.64 27.33 -6.12
C GLN A 138 -5.55 26.38 -5.35
N GLN A 139 -4.98 25.27 -4.86
CA GLN A 139 -5.76 24.30 -4.09
C GLN A 139 -6.17 24.83 -2.71
N ALA A 140 -5.33 25.66 -2.07
CA ALA A 140 -5.72 26.37 -0.84
C ALA A 140 -6.93 27.27 -1.07
N LYS A 141 -6.98 28.00 -2.20
CA LYS A 141 -8.15 28.81 -2.58
C LYS A 141 -9.39 27.95 -2.82
N ARG A 142 -9.29 26.84 -3.56
CA ARG A 142 -10.44 25.92 -3.78
C ARG A 142 -11.02 25.37 -2.48
N ARG A 143 -10.18 25.06 -1.48
CA ARG A 143 -10.64 24.58 -0.16
C ARG A 143 -11.36 25.65 0.66
N GLN A 144 -11.09 26.94 0.42
CA GLN A 144 -11.80 28.03 1.08
C GLN A 144 -13.17 28.30 0.45
N VAL A 145 -13.31 28.05 -0.85
CA VAL A 145 -14.56 28.27 -1.60
C VAL A 145 -15.54 27.09 -1.46
N ALA A 146 -15.05 25.87 -1.24
CA ALA A 146 -15.91 24.72 -0.93
C ALA A 146 -16.38 24.79 0.54
N PRO A 147 -17.68 24.99 0.83
CA PRO A 147 -18.16 25.02 2.20
C PRO A 147 -17.90 23.67 2.86
N SER A 148 -17.44 23.69 4.11
CA SER A 148 -17.07 22.53 4.92
C SER A 148 -18.28 21.62 5.21
N ALA A 149 -18.69 20.80 4.25
CA ALA A 149 -19.75 19.79 4.44
C ALA A 149 -19.39 18.77 5.53
N ALA A 150 -18.10 18.65 5.91
CA ALA A 150 -17.62 17.72 6.92
C ALA A 150 -17.62 18.27 8.37
N ALA A 151 -17.93 19.55 8.61
CA ALA A 151 -17.80 20.17 9.94
C ALA A 151 -19.04 20.04 10.85
N LYS A 152 -20.14 19.43 10.40
CA LYS A 152 -21.35 19.18 11.23
C LYS A 152 -21.44 17.71 11.68
N ARG A 153 -20.43 17.21 12.40
CA ARG A 153 -20.65 16.12 13.39
C ARG A 153 -20.32 16.69 14.77
N ARG A 154 -21.27 17.44 15.32
CA ARG A 154 -21.22 17.94 16.70
C ARG A 154 -21.25 16.72 17.64
N LYS A 155 -20.24 16.57 18.51
CA LYS A 155 -20.31 15.67 19.66
C LYS A 155 -21.40 16.22 20.62
N PRO A 156 -22.34 15.42 21.14
CA PRO A 156 -23.16 15.88 22.24
C PRO A 156 -22.31 15.80 23.52
N SER A 157 -22.07 16.95 24.14
CA SER A 157 -21.49 17.07 25.47
C SER A 157 -22.56 17.60 26.42
N HIS A 158 -22.63 17.00 27.62
CA HIS A 158 -23.35 17.39 28.83
C HIS A 158 -24.82 16.96 28.99
N LEU A 159 -25.03 15.92 29.81
CA LEU A 159 -26.10 15.92 30.81
C LEU A 159 -25.59 15.25 32.09
N HIS A 160 -25.22 16.06 33.08
CA HIS A 160 -25.10 15.64 34.48
C HIS A 160 -26.22 16.36 35.26
N GLN A 161 -27.01 15.54 35.97
CA GLN A 161 -27.54 15.77 37.32
C GLN A 161 -28.79 16.64 37.55
N LEU A 162 -29.87 15.98 37.99
CA LEU A 162 -30.64 16.24 39.23
C LEU A 162 -31.19 14.87 39.71
N ALA A 163 -30.64 14.24 40.76
CA ALA A 163 -30.97 14.39 42.18
C ALA A 163 -32.39 13.90 42.59
N ALA A 164 -32.39 12.70 43.20
CA ALA A 164 -33.20 12.21 44.34
C ALA A 164 -34.73 12.39 44.39
N TYR A 165 -35.46 11.26 44.37
CA TYR A 165 -36.53 10.98 45.35
C TYR A 165 -36.78 9.46 45.52
N SER A 166 -36.57 9.00 46.76
CA SER A 166 -37.22 7.93 47.56
C SER A 166 -37.92 6.69 46.93
N GLY A 167 -37.61 5.52 47.51
CA GLY A 167 -38.43 4.29 47.54
C GLY A 167 -37.70 3.08 46.94
N GLY A 168 -37.12 2.13 47.67
CA GLY A 168 -37.70 1.33 48.75
C GLY A 168 -37.99 -0.09 48.23
N GLY A 169 -37.14 -1.09 48.51
CA GLY A 169 -37.42 -2.48 48.13
C GLY A 169 -36.23 -3.45 48.25
N LYS A 170 -36.15 -4.18 49.36
CA LYS A 170 -35.26 -5.32 49.62
C LYS A 170 -35.67 -6.55 48.80
N ALA A 171 -34.70 -7.36 48.33
CA ALA A 171 -34.81 -8.82 48.32
C ALA A 171 -33.42 -9.50 48.26
N LYS A 172 -33.25 -10.51 49.12
CA LYS A 172 -32.07 -11.37 49.33
C LYS A 172 -32.17 -12.66 48.49
N GLY A 173 -31.01 -13.32 48.31
CA GLY A 173 -30.85 -14.77 48.08
C GLY A 173 -30.23 -15.08 46.71
N GLY A 174 -29.20 -15.91 46.53
CA GLY A 174 -28.51 -16.87 47.38
C GLY A 174 -28.13 -18.10 46.55
N GLY A 175 -26.84 -18.45 46.48
CA GLY A 175 -26.34 -19.84 46.40
C GLY A 175 -26.28 -20.60 45.05
N GLY A 176 -25.07 -20.69 44.48
CA GLY A 176 -24.31 -21.94 44.25
C GLY A 176 -24.76 -23.02 43.24
N LYS A 177 -23.86 -23.40 42.31
CA LYS A 177 -23.29 -24.77 42.23
C LYS A 177 -22.20 -24.94 41.16
N GLN A 178 -21.24 -25.80 41.49
CA GLN A 178 -20.10 -26.29 40.72
C GLN A 178 -20.50 -27.31 39.64
N GLY A 179 -19.66 -27.49 38.62
CA GLY A 179 -19.72 -28.61 37.66
C GLY A 179 -18.38 -28.80 36.94
N SER A 180 -17.75 -29.93 37.21
CA SER A 180 -16.46 -30.45 36.72
C SER A 180 -16.48 -30.95 35.27
N GLY A 181 -15.33 -30.96 34.59
CA GLY A 181 -15.14 -31.70 33.34
C GLY A 181 -13.68 -31.75 32.87
N ALA A 182 -12.94 -32.77 33.31
CA ALA A 182 -11.61 -33.12 32.83
C ALA A 182 -11.72 -34.00 31.58
N GLY A 183 -10.90 -33.75 30.55
CA GLY A 183 -10.73 -34.66 29.42
C GLY A 183 -10.34 -33.97 28.11
N GLY A 184 -9.04 -33.79 27.85
CA GLY A 184 -8.58 -33.25 26.56
C GLY A 184 -7.10 -32.93 26.48
N ALA A 185 -6.22 -33.90 26.75
CA ALA A 185 -4.76 -33.67 26.71
C ALA A 185 -3.94 -34.68 25.89
N GLN A 186 -4.55 -35.56 25.09
CA GLN A 186 -3.80 -36.61 24.37
C GLN A 186 -4.02 -36.70 22.85
N ARG A 187 -4.75 -35.77 22.21
CA ARG A 187 -4.94 -35.77 20.75
C ARG A 187 -4.04 -34.80 19.96
N ALA A 188 -3.28 -33.92 20.61
CA ALA A 188 -2.56 -32.84 19.93
C ALA A 188 -1.12 -33.16 19.49
N LEU A 189 -0.55 -34.33 19.81
CA LEU A 189 0.87 -34.63 19.53
C LEU A 189 1.14 -35.51 18.30
N LYS A 190 0.12 -36.07 17.63
CA LYS A 190 0.33 -37.01 16.51
C LYS A 190 0.21 -36.37 15.11
N GLU A 191 -0.36 -35.17 15.01
CA GLU A 191 -0.55 -34.47 13.71
C GLU A 191 0.63 -33.57 13.28
N GLN A 192 1.61 -33.32 14.15
CA GLN A 192 2.74 -32.44 13.82
C GLN A 192 3.94 -33.16 13.16
N ARG A 193 3.96 -34.50 13.13
CA ARG A 193 5.10 -35.26 12.56
C ARG A 193 4.95 -35.62 11.08
N SER A 194 3.75 -35.60 10.50
CA SER A 194 3.53 -35.94 9.08
C SER A 194 3.74 -34.76 8.12
N THR A 195 3.77 -33.52 8.60
CA THR A 195 3.90 -32.31 7.78
C THR A 195 5.36 -31.92 7.50
N ALA A 196 6.31 -32.43 8.29
CA ALA A 196 7.74 -32.16 8.13
C ALA A 196 8.35 -32.95 6.95
N ASP A 197 7.99 -34.23 6.78
CA ASP A 197 8.52 -35.06 5.69
C ASP A 197 8.06 -34.59 4.31
N GLY A 198 6.82 -34.09 4.20
CA GLY A 198 6.31 -33.51 2.95
C GLY A 198 7.00 -32.21 2.52
N ALA A 199 7.57 -31.44 3.47
CA ALA A 199 8.27 -30.19 3.17
C ALA A 199 9.71 -30.40 2.70
N ALA A 200 10.32 -31.55 3.00
CA ALA A 200 11.63 -31.95 2.49
C ALA A 200 11.54 -32.52 1.06
N GLN A 201 10.49 -33.31 0.78
CA GLN A 201 10.21 -33.86 -0.55
C GLN A 201 9.98 -32.74 -1.59
N ARG A 202 9.13 -31.76 -1.27
CA ARG A 202 8.82 -30.63 -2.16
C ARG A 202 10.01 -29.71 -2.44
N ARG A 203 10.99 -29.64 -1.51
CA ARG A 203 12.23 -28.87 -1.72
C ARG A 203 13.21 -29.58 -2.66
N ARG A 204 13.24 -30.92 -2.68
CA ARG A 204 14.04 -31.70 -3.63
C ARG A 204 13.45 -31.66 -5.04
N GLU A 205 12.13 -31.75 -5.16
CA GLU A 205 11.43 -31.66 -6.45
C GLU A 205 11.58 -30.27 -7.09
N ALA A 206 11.52 -29.20 -6.30
CA ALA A 206 11.77 -27.84 -6.80
C ALA A 206 13.22 -27.64 -7.28
N HIS A 207 14.21 -28.25 -6.61
CA HIS A 207 15.61 -28.15 -7.02
C HIS A 207 15.90 -28.94 -8.31
N ASN A 208 15.27 -30.11 -8.52
CA ASN A 208 15.40 -30.86 -9.77
C ASN A 208 14.74 -30.13 -10.95
N ALA A 209 13.55 -29.54 -10.75
CA ALA A 209 12.84 -28.82 -11.81
C ALA A 209 13.58 -27.56 -12.29
N VAL A 210 14.32 -26.88 -11.40
CA VAL A 210 15.17 -25.74 -11.77
C VAL A 210 16.39 -26.20 -12.58
N SER A 211 16.94 -27.38 -12.30
CA SER A 211 18.06 -27.93 -13.09
C SER A 211 17.63 -28.38 -14.49
N GLU A 212 16.42 -28.94 -14.64
CA GLU A 212 15.88 -29.33 -15.95
C GLU A 212 15.53 -28.12 -16.83
N PHE A 213 15.08 -27.01 -16.22
CA PHE A 213 14.80 -25.78 -16.97
C PHE A 213 16.09 -25.07 -17.44
N SER A 214 17.17 -25.16 -16.66
CA SER A 214 18.46 -24.59 -17.05
C SER A 214 19.15 -25.37 -18.18
N ALA A 215 18.88 -26.67 -18.31
CA ALA A 215 19.42 -27.51 -19.38
C ALA A 215 18.66 -27.38 -20.72
N ALA A 216 17.49 -26.74 -20.72
CA ALA A 216 16.67 -26.52 -21.92
C ALA A 216 16.93 -25.15 -22.59
N LEU A 217 17.88 -24.37 -22.05
CA LEU A 217 18.23 -23.02 -22.51
C LEU A 217 19.69 -22.86 -22.98
N ASP A 218 20.44 -23.97 -23.05
CA ASP A 218 21.68 -24.10 -23.84
C ASP A 218 21.38 -24.86 -25.14
#